data_AF-A0A0C3BT71-F1
#
_entry.id   AF-A0A0C3BT71-F1
#
_cell.length_a   1.000
_cell.length_b   1.000
_cell.length_c   1.000
_cell.angle_alpha   90.00
_cell.angle_beta   90.00
_cell.angle_gamma   90.00
#
_symmetry.space_group_name_H-M   'P 1'
#
loop_
_entity.id
_entity.type
_entity.pdbx_description
1 polymer ?
#
loop_
_entity_poly.entity_id
_entity_poly.type
_entity_poly.pdbx_seq_one_letter_code
_entity_poly.pdbx_strand_id
1 'polypeptide(L)'
;MAACGREISWLCIWQGHDWAWGNVRVEALLASRTIYGNRHDVEHLRAEGKNYLQEGLDRFGAVAESVKKIKEQVQIVQTFENFKLLDHYAARRECLQGLKRIRDLLDIQPLYHPLRTVLVDTAYEQVDVIGALLALEHSNNPGERAQFWKEIWDHCQPGSLTMWAWDKHCAWGGLDYIRHMIASTCLAETLEEGGVVADSTYEKLLR
;
A
#
# COMPACT_ATOMS: atom_id res chain seq x y z
N MET A 1 23.55 -20.78 10.82
CA MET A 1 23.38 -20.88 9.36
C MET A 1 21.96 -20.43 9.04
N ALA A 2 21.77 -19.14 8.79
CA ALA A 2 20.50 -18.62 8.29
C ALA A 2 20.49 -18.86 6.78
N ALA A 3 19.49 -19.57 6.28
CA ALA A 3 19.24 -19.60 4.85
C ALA A 3 18.95 -18.16 4.41
N CYS A 4 19.75 -17.64 3.46
CA CYS A 4 19.42 -16.41 2.75
C CYS A 4 18.11 -16.65 2.00
N GLY A 5 16.97 -16.44 2.65
CA GLY A 5 15.71 -16.24 1.98
C GLY A 5 15.81 -14.93 1.23
N ARG A 6 16.29 -14.95 -0.02
CA ARG A 6 16.11 -13.82 -0.92
C ARG A 6 14.62 -13.55 -0.96
N GLU A 7 14.19 -12.39 -0.47
CA GLU A 7 12.87 -11.89 -0.80
C GLU A 7 12.80 -11.80 -2.33
N ILE A 8 11.98 -12.66 -2.91
CA ILE A 8 11.84 -12.75 -4.35
C ILE A 8 11.02 -11.55 -4.78
N SER A 9 11.64 -10.61 -5.50
CA SER A 9 10.94 -9.48 -6.12
C SER A 9 9.99 -10.01 -7.20
N TRP A 10 8.74 -9.62 -7.20
CA TRP A 10 7.77 -10.04 -8.23
C TRP A 10 7.19 -8.84 -8.97
N LEU A 11 7.39 -8.78 -10.29
CA LEU A 11 6.72 -7.83 -11.16
C LEU A 11 5.45 -8.48 -11.70
N CYS A 12 4.30 -7.84 -11.49
CA CYS A 12 3.05 -8.38 -12.02
C CYS A 12 2.98 -8.10 -13.52
N ILE A 13 2.65 -9.13 -14.29
CA ILE A 13 2.40 -9.04 -15.73
C ILE A 13 0.95 -9.37 -15.99
N TRP A 14 0.28 -8.54 -16.79
CA TRP A 14 -1.12 -8.72 -17.16
C TRP A 14 -1.27 -8.86 -18.68
N GLN A 15 -1.84 -9.98 -19.14
CA GLN A 15 -2.31 -10.14 -20.51
C GLN A 15 -3.74 -10.68 -20.50
N GLY A 16 -4.70 -9.75 -20.59
CA GLY A 16 -6.14 -10.04 -20.71
C GLY A 16 -6.79 -10.62 -19.45
N HIS A 17 -8.12 -10.76 -19.49
CA HIS A 17 -8.93 -11.19 -18.33
C HIS A 17 -8.78 -12.70 -18.01
N ASP A 18 -8.31 -13.51 -18.96
CA ASP A 18 -8.47 -14.97 -18.91
C ASP A 18 -7.19 -15.80 -19.11
N TRP A 19 -6.02 -15.24 -19.48
CA TRP A 19 -4.92 -16.08 -20.01
C TRP A 19 -3.49 -15.82 -19.54
N ALA A 20 -3.16 -14.67 -18.93
CA ALA A 20 -1.88 -14.51 -18.26
C ALA A 20 -1.95 -13.47 -17.15
N TRP A 21 -2.24 -13.95 -15.93
CA TRP A 21 -2.04 -13.23 -14.69
C TRP A 21 -0.90 -13.92 -13.94
N GLY A 22 0.10 -13.17 -13.52
CA GLY A 22 1.22 -13.77 -12.84
C GLY A 22 2.19 -12.77 -12.26
N ASN A 23 2.69 -13.11 -11.08
CA ASN A 23 3.90 -12.54 -10.54
C ASN A 23 5.07 -13.14 -11.33
N VAL A 24 5.84 -12.32 -12.03
CA VAL A 24 7.10 -12.71 -12.65
C VAL A 24 8.23 -12.29 -11.74
N ARG A 25 9.10 -13.23 -11.37
CA ARG A 25 10.28 -12.90 -10.58
C ARG A 25 11.08 -11.83 -11.31
N VAL A 26 11.51 -10.77 -10.64
CA VAL A 26 12.40 -9.79 -11.26
C VAL A 26 13.71 -10.47 -11.68
N GLU A 27 14.09 -11.56 -11.02
CA GLU A 27 15.14 -12.48 -11.47
C GLU A 27 14.83 -13.20 -12.79
N ALA A 28 13.57 -13.49 -13.07
CA ALA A 28 13.15 -14.01 -14.37
C ALA A 28 13.13 -12.92 -15.45
N LEU A 29 12.94 -11.64 -15.08
CA LEU A 29 13.18 -10.51 -15.98
C LEU A 29 14.68 -10.34 -16.28
N LEU A 30 15.54 -10.42 -15.24
CA LEU A 30 17.00 -10.46 -15.37
C LEU A 30 17.49 -11.61 -16.26
N ALA A 31 16.78 -12.74 -16.23
CA ALA A 31 17.06 -13.92 -17.04
C ALA A 31 16.23 -14.01 -18.34
N SER A 32 15.42 -12.98 -18.66
CA SER A 32 14.39 -13.01 -19.72
C SER A 32 14.95 -13.31 -21.12
N ARG A 33 16.26 -13.11 -21.31
CA ARG A 33 17.03 -13.58 -22.49
C ARG A 33 16.86 -15.08 -22.78
N THR A 34 16.45 -15.90 -21.81
CA THR A 34 16.40 -17.36 -21.94
C THR A 34 15.02 -17.94 -22.27
N ILE A 35 13.90 -17.22 -22.07
CA ILE A 35 12.54 -17.78 -22.23
C ILE A 35 11.79 -17.25 -23.47
N TYR A 36 11.92 -15.95 -23.82
CA TYR A 36 11.10 -15.35 -24.89
C TYR A 36 11.86 -14.95 -26.17
N GLY A 37 13.17 -15.22 -26.26
CA GLY A 37 13.94 -15.04 -27.50
C GLY A 37 14.26 -13.58 -27.89
N ASN A 38 13.39 -12.59 -27.62
CA ASN A 38 13.62 -11.16 -27.89
C ASN A 38 13.04 -10.22 -26.82
N ARG A 39 13.84 -9.24 -26.35
CA ARG A 39 13.44 -8.23 -25.35
C ARG A 39 12.27 -7.36 -25.82
N HIS A 40 12.22 -7.04 -27.11
CA HIS A 40 11.19 -6.14 -27.65
C HIS A 40 9.77 -6.69 -27.45
N ASP A 41 9.63 -8.01 -27.40
CA ASP A 41 8.34 -8.68 -27.27
C ASP A 41 7.69 -8.44 -25.89
N VAL A 42 8.50 -8.11 -24.87
CA VAL A 42 8.05 -7.89 -23.49
C VAL A 42 8.26 -6.45 -23.00
N GLU A 43 8.76 -5.54 -23.85
CA GLU A 43 9.06 -4.15 -23.46
C GLU A 43 7.80 -3.39 -23.02
N HIS A 44 6.66 -3.64 -23.67
CA HIS A 44 5.38 -3.06 -23.27
C HIS A 44 4.95 -3.51 -21.87
N LEU A 45 5.15 -4.79 -21.52
CA LEU A 45 4.84 -5.34 -20.20
C LEU A 45 5.78 -4.78 -19.13
N ARG A 46 7.05 -4.56 -19.47
CA ARG A 46 8.01 -3.88 -18.58
C ARG A 46 7.59 -2.44 -18.30
N ALA A 47 7.19 -1.69 -19.32
CA ALA A 47 6.69 -0.33 -19.18
C ALA A 47 5.41 -0.29 -18.32
N GLU A 48 4.46 -1.19 -18.57
CA GLU A 48 3.22 -1.32 -17.80
C GLU A 48 3.50 -1.65 -16.33
N GLY A 49 4.37 -2.63 -16.06
CA GLY A 49 4.77 -2.96 -14.68
C GLY A 49 5.43 -1.79 -13.95
N LYS A 50 6.31 -1.03 -14.61
CA LYS A 50 6.88 0.21 -14.03
C LYS A 50 5.81 1.25 -13.71
N ASN A 51 4.82 1.41 -14.59
CA ASN A 51 3.72 2.33 -14.35
C ASN A 51 2.92 1.92 -13.10
N TYR A 52 2.63 0.63 -12.93
CA TYR A 52 1.99 0.13 -11.71
C TYR A 52 2.84 0.36 -10.48
N LEU A 53 4.15 0.10 -10.55
CA LEU A 53 5.07 0.36 -9.43
C LEU A 53 5.05 1.84 -9.02
N GLN A 54 5.07 2.75 -10.00
CA GLN A 54 5.01 4.19 -9.74
C GLN A 54 3.66 4.59 -9.14
N GLU A 55 2.55 4.09 -9.70
CA GLU A 55 1.21 4.31 -9.15
C GLU A 55 1.12 3.83 -7.69
N GLY A 56 1.65 2.65 -7.39
CA GLY A 56 1.67 2.12 -6.03
C GLY A 56 2.50 2.96 -5.07
N LEU A 57 3.62 3.53 -5.54
CA LEU A 57 4.48 4.40 -4.75
C LEU A 57 3.76 5.70 -4.36
N ASP A 58 3.05 6.30 -5.31
CA ASP A 58 2.26 7.51 -5.08
C ASP A 58 1.05 7.23 -4.18
N ARG A 59 0.31 6.16 -4.48
CA ARG A 59 -0.90 5.74 -3.77
C ARG A 59 -0.61 5.35 -2.32
N PHE A 60 0.37 4.48 -2.08
CA PHE A 60 0.73 4.06 -0.71
C PHE A 60 1.50 5.16 0.04
N GLY A 61 2.18 6.07 -0.67
CA GLY A 61 2.71 7.30 -0.09
C GLY A 61 1.60 8.20 0.47
N ALA A 62 0.49 8.35 -0.27
CA ALA A 62 -0.68 9.09 0.20
C ALA A 62 -1.41 8.39 1.38
N VAL A 63 -1.40 7.05 1.43
CA VAL A 63 -1.87 6.29 2.59
C VAL A 63 -0.99 6.59 3.81
N ALA A 64 0.34 6.53 3.65
CA ALA A 64 1.31 6.83 4.71
C ALA A 64 1.11 8.24 5.29
N GLU A 65 0.93 9.23 4.43
CA GLU A 65 0.63 10.62 4.82
C GLU A 65 -0.67 10.70 5.65
N SER A 66 -1.72 10.00 5.22
CA SER A 66 -3.01 10.01 5.88
C SER A 66 -2.96 9.32 7.25
N VAL A 67 -2.28 8.17 7.35
CA VAL A 67 -2.06 7.46 8.63
C VAL A 67 -1.26 8.32 9.60
N LYS A 68 -0.21 8.99 9.12
CA LYS A 68 0.59 9.92 9.94
C LYS A 68 -0.28 11.03 10.53
N LYS A 69 -1.09 11.69 9.70
CA LYS A 69 -1.99 12.78 10.16
C LYS A 69 -2.99 12.29 11.21
N ILE A 70 -3.61 11.11 11.01
CA ILE A 70 -4.54 10.53 12.00
C ILE A 70 -3.84 10.35 13.34
N LYS A 71 -2.62 9.78 13.34
CA LYS A 71 -1.87 9.54 14.58
C LYS A 71 -1.48 10.83 15.29
N GLU A 72 -1.08 11.86 14.53
CA GLU A 72 -0.79 13.19 15.08
C GLU A 72 -2.03 13.77 15.79
N GLN A 73 -3.21 13.65 15.18
CA GLN A 73 -4.46 14.09 15.81
C GLN A 73 -4.80 13.29 17.07
N VAL A 74 -4.66 11.96 17.02
CA VAL A 74 -4.90 11.11 18.20
C VAL A 74 -3.92 11.44 19.34
N GLN A 75 -2.66 11.74 19.02
CA GLN A 75 -1.66 12.13 20.00
C GLN A 75 -1.98 13.48 20.66
N ILE A 76 -2.54 14.43 19.90
CA ILE A 76 -2.99 15.73 20.43
C ILE A 76 -4.19 15.54 21.37
N VAL A 77 -5.16 14.73 20.97
CA VAL A 77 -6.41 14.54 21.73
C VAL A 77 -6.21 13.66 22.96
N GLN A 78 -5.31 12.67 22.90
CA GLN A 78 -4.89 11.73 23.94
C GLN A 78 -5.95 10.73 24.42
N THR A 79 -7.21 11.15 24.62
CA THR A 79 -8.26 10.31 25.21
C THR A 79 -9.58 10.45 24.47
N PHE A 80 -10.42 9.42 24.55
CA PHE A 80 -11.77 9.47 24.01
C PHE A 80 -12.64 10.54 24.68
N GLU A 81 -12.45 10.78 25.97
CA GLU A 81 -13.19 11.81 26.71
C GLU A 81 -12.93 13.19 26.13
N ASN A 82 -11.67 13.51 25.82
CA ASN A 82 -11.30 14.74 25.12
C ASN A 82 -11.83 14.75 23.68
N PHE A 83 -11.76 13.62 22.96
CA PHE A 83 -12.22 13.51 21.58
C PHE A 83 -13.69 13.91 21.40
N LYS A 84 -14.54 13.66 22.40
CA LYS A 84 -15.96 14.05 22.38
C LYS A 84 -16.19 15.55 22.51
N LEU A 85 -15.26 16.29 23.13
CA LEU A 85 -15.40 17.72 23.41
C LEU A 85 -15.43 18.55 22.12
N LEU A 86 -16.17 19.67 22.18
CA LEU A 86 -16.33 20.57 21.03
C LEU A 86 -14.99 21.14 20.55
N ASP A 87 -14.06 21.39 21.47
CA ASP A 87 -12.72 21.92 21.18
C ASP A 87 -11.89 20.99 20.28
N HIS A 88 -12.22 19.69 20.24
CA HIS A 88 -11.58 18.69 19.39
C HIS A 88 -12.44 18.29 18.18
N TYR A 89 -13.44 19.10 17.80
CA TYR A 89 -14.24 18.85 16.60
C TYR A 89 -13.40 18.82 15.31
N ALA A 90 -12.41 19.72 15.18
CA ALA A 90 -11.52 19.72 14.02
C ALA A 90 -10.71 18.41 13.93
N ALA A 91 -10.11 17.97 15.04
CA ALA A 91 -9.37 16.71 15.10
C ALA A 91 -10.25 15.50 14.72
N ARG A 92 -11.50 15.44 15.20
CA ARG A 92 -12.48 14.42 14.80
C ARG A 92 -12.72 14.38 13.30
N ARG A 93 -12.91 15.56 12.70
CA ARG A 93 -13.15 15.71 11.26
C ARG A 93 -11.93 15.29 10.45
N GLU A 94 -10.74 15.65 10.89
CA GLU A 94 -9.49 15.23 10.24
C GLU A 94 -9.28 13.72 10.30
N CYS A 95 -9.50 13.09 11.47
CA CYS A 95 -9.44 11.64 11.60
C CYS A 95 -10.41 10.96 10.62
N LEU A 96 -11.67 11.40 10.61
CA LEU A 96 -12.70 10.84 9.74
C LEU A 96 -12.38 11.02 8.24
N GLN A 97 -11.87 12.18 7.85
CA GLN A 97 -11.44 12.44 6.47
C GLN A 97 -10.22 11.60 6.09
N GLY A 98 -9.28 11.41 7.00
CA GLY A 98 -8.14 10.51 6.82
C GLY A 98 -8.59 9.08 6.56
N LEU A 99 -9.51 8.56 7.37
CA LEU A 99 -10.07 7.21 7.18
C LEU A 99 -10.77 7.06 5.82
N LYS A 100 -11.60 8.04 5.43
CA LYS A 100 -12.26 8.06 4.11
C LYS A 100 -11.24 8.06 2.97
N ARG A 101 -10.21 8.90 3.07
CA ARG A 101 -9.16 8.99 2.06
C ARG A 101 -8.39 7.68 1.93
N ILE A 102 -8.04 7.03 3.05
CA ILE A 102 -7.35 5.73 3.01
C ILE A 102 -8.23 4.67 2.35
N ARG A 103 -9.52 4.60 2.71
CA ARG A 103 -10.48 3.69 2.05
C ARG A 103 -10.49 3.92 0.55
N ASP A 104 -10.63 5.16 0.10
CA ASP A 104 -10.70 5.48 -1.33
C ASP A 104 -9.38 5.18 -2.06
N LEU A 105 -8.23 5.39 -1.41
CA LEU A 105 -6.92 5.02 -1.95
C LEU A 105 -6.73 3.51 -2.06
N LEU A 106 -7.34 2.73 -1.17
CA LEU A 106 -7.20 1.27 -1.13
C LEU A 106 -8.34 0.53 -1.83
N ASP A 107 -9.40 1.23 -2.27
CA ASP A 107 -10.40 0.70 -3.19
C ASP A 107 -9.82 0.61 -4.62
N ILE A 108 -8.93 -0.36 -4.79
CA ILE A 108 -8.26 -0.63 -6.05
C ILE A 108 -9.14 -1.57 -6.86
N GLN A 109 -9.64 -1.05 -7.98
CA GLN A 109 -10.37 -1.80 -8.99
C GLN A 109 -9.55 -1.88 -10.29
N PRO A 110 -9.63 -2.99 -11.02
CA PRO A 110 -10.38 -4.21 -10.70
C PRO A 110 -9.73 -5.03 -9.56
N LEU A 111 -10.46 -5.98 -8.96
CA LEU A 111 -9.95 -6.81 -7.85
C LEU A 111 -8.66 -7.59 -8.18
N TYR A 112 -8.40 -7.81 -9.46
CA TYR A 112 -7.20 -8.48 -9.94
C TYR A 112 -6.03 -7.52 -10.24
N HIS A 113 -6.17 -6.23 -9.91
CA HIS A 113 -5.14 -5.24 -10.15
C HIS A 113 -3.82 -5.63 -9.44
N PRO A 114 -2.66 -5.55 -10.10
CA PRO A 114 -1.36 -5.87 -9.53
C PRO A 114 -1.04 -5.26 -8.17
N LEU A 115 -1.43 -4.01 -7.96
CA LEU A 115 -1.23 -3.33 -6.68
C LEU A 115 -2.01 -3.96 -5.53
N ARG A 116 -3.08 -4.71 -5.83
CA ARG A 116 -3.82 -5.45 -4.83
C ARG A 116 -3.04 -6.62 -4.26
N THR A 117 -2.18 -7.25 -5.06
CA THR A 117 -1.37 -8.39 -4.64
C THR A 117 -0.10 -7.99 -3.88
N VAL A 118 0.22 -6.69 -3.85
CA VAL A 118 1.39 -6.15 -3.13
C VAL A 118 1.11 -6.03 -1.63
N LEU A 119 -0.14 -5.78 -1.25
CA LEU A 119 -0.53 -5.64 0.15
C LEU A 119 -1.01 -6.98 0.72
N VAL A 120 -0.90 -7.15 2.03
CA VAL A 120 -1.47 -8.29 2.74
C VAL A 120 -2.98 -8.11 2.87
N ASP A 121 -3.74 -9.19 2.71
CA ASP A 121 -5.22 -9.22 2.74
C ASP A 121 -5.82 -8.45 3.91
N THR A 122 -5.19 -8.52 5.08
CA THR A 122 -5.61 -7.78 6.29
C THR A 122 -5.74 -6.27 6.07
N ALA A 123 -4.93 -5.65 5.21
CA ALA A 123 -5.08 -4.22 4.91
C ALA A 123 -6.42 -3.91 4.23
N TYR A 124 -6.89 -4.79 3.34
CA TYR A 124 -8.17 -4.67 2.64
C TYR A 124 -9.34 -5.05 3.53
N GLU A 125 -9.22 -6.08 4.37
CA GLU A 125 -10.23 -6.41 5.37
C GLU A 125 -10.53 -5.21 6.28
N GLN A 126 -9.48 -4.46 6.68
CA GLN A 126 -9.65 -3.25 7.48
C GLN A 126 -10.28 -2.09 6.69
N VAL A 127 -10.09 -2.03 5.37
CA VAL A 127 -10.81 -1.07 4.51
C VAL A 127 -12.30 -1.37 4.49
N ASP A 128 -12.69 -2.65 4.40
CA ASP A 128 -14.09 -3.07 4.42
C ASP A 128 -14.75 -2.77 5.78
N VAL A 129 -14.06 -3.05 6.88
CA VAL A 129 -14.52 -2.71 8.25
C VAL A 129 -14.78 -1.21 8.37
N ILE A 130 -13.82 -0.38 7.92
CA ILE A 130 -13.99 1.09 7.95
C ILE A 130 -15.09 1.53 6.99
N GLY A 131 -15.23 0.91 5.81
CA GLY A 131 -16.31 1.17 4.88
C GLY A 131 -17.69 0.96 5.51
N ALA A 132 -17.88 -0.16 6.20
CA ALA A 132 -19.11 -0.47 6.92
C ALA A 132 -19.39 0.54 8.05
N LEU A 133 -18.36 0.90 8.84
CA LEU A 133 -18.49 1.90 9.90
C LEU A 133 -18.88 3.28 9.35
N LEU A 134 -18.26 3.71 8.25
CA LEU A 134 -18.53 5.00 7.62
C LEU A 134 -19.96 5.09 7.06
N ALA A 135 -20.59 3.97 6.69
CA ALA A 135 -21.98 3.95 6.27
C ALA A 135 -22.95 4.39 7.39
N LEU A 136 -22.54 4.27 8.66
CA LEU A 136 -23.33 4.65 9.83
C LEU A 136 -23.22 6.13 10.21
N GLU A 137 -22.36 6.92 9.55
CA GLU A 137 -22.07 8.33 9.89
C GLU A 137 -23.34 9.20 9.97
N HIS A 138 -24.35 8.90 9.14
CA HIS A 138 -25.58 9.70 9.01
C HIS A 138 -26.69 9.28 9.98
N SER A 139 -26.42 8.42 10.97
CA SER A 139 -27.44 8.05 11.95
C SER A 139 -27.91 9.28 12.76
N ASN A 140 -29.23 9.39 12.88
CA ASN A 140 -29.91 10.40 13.69
C ASN A 140 -30.12 9.94 15.14
N ASN A 141 -29.83 8.69 15.46
CA ASN A 141 -29.95 8.16 16.81
C ASN A 141 -28.74 8.61 17.66
N PRO A 142 -28.95 9.34 18.78
CA PRO A 142 -27.87 9.81 19.63
C PRO A 142 -26.97 8.69 20.21
N GLY A 143 -27.56 7.53 20.55
CA GLY A 143 -26.81 6.38 21.07
C GLY A 143 -25.89 5.77 20.02
N GLU A 144 -26.40 5.59 18.80
CA GLU A 144 -25.61 5.11 17.65
C GLU A 144 -24.52 6.11 17.27
N ARG A 145 -24.78 7.42 17.37
CA ARG A 145 -23.77 8.46 17.10
C ARG A 145 -22.63 8.42 18.12
N ALA A 146 -22.94 8.20 19.39
CA ALA A 146 -21.91 8.06 20.43
C ALA A 146 -21.05 6.81 20.19
N GLN A 147 -21.68 5.68 19.86
CA GLN A 147 -21.01 4.44 19.51
C GLN A 147 -20.14 4.59 18.26
N PHE A 148 -20.65 5.22 17.21
CA PHE A 148 -19.91 5.53 15.99
C PHE A 148 -18.61 6.28 16.28
N TRP A 149 -18.67 7.37 17.06
CA TRP A 149 -17.46 8.13 17.39
C TRP A 149 -16.48 7.36 18.27
N LYS A 150 -16.99 6.45 19.11
CA LYS A 150 -16.16 5.55 19.91
C LYS A 150 -15.39 4.58 19.02
N GLU A 151 -16.08 3.94 18.06
CA GLU A 151 -15.45 3.03 17.11
C GLU A 151 -14.45 3.75 16.21
N ILE A 152 -14.78 4.93 15.69
CA ILE A 152 -13.84 5.76 14.93
C ILE A 152 -12.58 6.05 15.75
N TRP A 153 -12.74 6.47 17.01
CA TRP A 153 -11.61 6.73 17.90
C TRP A 153 -10.74 5.49 18.09
N ASP A 154 -11.36 4.33 18.33
CA ASP A 154 -10.65 3.07 18.57
C ASP A 154 -9.88 2.64 17.32
N HIS A 155 -10.45 2.78 16.12
CA HIS A 155 -9.77 2.52 14.84
C HIS A 155 -8.67 3.54 14.50
N CYS A 156 -8.72 4.75 15.04
CA CYS A 156 -7.65 5.73 14.87
C CYS A 156 -6.46 5.50 15.81
N GLN A 157 -6.59 4.65 16.83
CA GLN A 157 -5.50 4.43 17.79
C GLN A 157 -4.27 3.81 17.10
N PRO A 158 -3.04 4.27 17.42
CA PRO A 158 -1.82 3.68 16.85
C PRO A 158 -1.68 2.17 17.07
N GLY A 159 -2.23 1.64 18.18
CA GLY A 159 -2.22 0.22 18.49
C GLY A 159 -3.42 -0.58 17.93
N SER A 160 -4.34 0.07 17.20
CA SER A 160 -5.46 -0.63 16.59
C SER A 160 -4.99 -1.53 15.45
N LEU A 161 -5.74 -2.61 15.19
CA LEU A 161 -5.45 -3.50 14.06
C LEU A 161 -5.49 -2.72 12.73
N THR A 162 -6.40 -1.76 12.60
CA THR A 162 -6.54 -0.90 11.41
C THR A 162 -5.29 -0.06 11.15
N MET A 163 -4.84 0.72 12.14
CA MET A 163 -3.64 1.55 11.97
C MET A 163 -2.39 0.69 11.78
N TRP A 164 -2.28 -0.41 12.53
CA TRP A 164 -1.17 -1.36 12.38
C TRP A 164 -1.12 -1.96 10.98
N ALA A 165 -2.26 -2.42 10.45
CA ALA A 165 -2.33 -3.04 9.13
C ALA A 165 -1.93 -2.04 8.04
N TRP A 166 -2.43 -0.81 8.08
CA TRP A 166 -2.09 0.21 7.10
C TRP A 166 -0.65 0.72 7.24
N ASP A 167 -0.12 0.85 8.45
CA ASP A 167 1.31 1.13 8.64
C ASP A 167 2.18 0.03 8.03
N LYS A 168 1.98 -1.21 8.50
CA LYS A 168 2.90 -2.31 8.21
C LYS A 168 2.81 -2.72 6.76
N HIS A 169 1.61 -2.77 6.20
CA HIS A 169 1.42 -3.31 4.86
C HIS A 169 1.43 -2.22 3.79
N CYS A 170 1.01 -0.99 4.08
CA CYS A 170 0.98 0.08 3.06
C CYS A 170 2.13 1.07 3.29
N ALA A 171 2.13 1.75 4.44
CA ALA A 171 2.96 2.93 4.66
C ALA A 171 4.45 2.61 4.76
N TRP A 172 4.82 1.45 5.32
CA TRP A 172 6.19 1.00 5.47
C TRP A 172 6.48 -0.17 4.55
N GLY A 173 5.87 -1.33 4.79
CA GLY A 173 6.17 -2.55 4.05
C GLY A 173 5.85 -2.45 2.56
N GLY A 174 4.68 -1.92 2.21
CA GLY A 174 4.27 -1.74 0.81
C GLY A 174 5.21 -0.79 0.06
N LEU A 175 5.54 0.36 0.65
CA LEU A 175 6.47 1.31 0.03
C LEU A 175 7.89 0.74 -0.12
N ASP A 176 8.40 0.05 0.89
CA ASP A 176 9.75 -0.53 0.83
C ASP A 176 9.82 -1.68 -0.18
N TYR A 177 8.77 -2.50 -0.26
CA TYR A 177 8.66 -3.55 -1.27
C TYR A 177 8.58 -2.97 -2.69
N ILE A 178 7.79 -1.91 -2.92
CA ILE A 178 7.74 -1.25 -4.23
C ILE A 178 9.08 -0.61 -4.60
N ARG A 179 9.74 0.08 -3.66
CA ARG A 179 11.08 0.66 -3.89
C ARG A 179 12.10 -0.41 -4.23
N HIS A 180 12.04 -1.54 -3.54
CA HIS A 180 12.85 -2.72 -3.85
C HIS A 180 12.59 -3.21 -5.27
N MET A 181 11.33 -3.38 -5.68
CA MET A 181 11.00 -3.82 -7.04
C MET A 181 11.46 -2.83 -8.13
N ILE A 182 11.34 -1.52 -7.89
CA ILE A 182 11.84 -0.48 -8.81
C ILE A 182 13.36 -0.56 -8.91
N ALA A 183 14.06 -0.67 -7.77
CA ALA A 183 15.51 -0.79 -7.74
C ALA A 183 15.99 -2.06 -8.47
N SER A 184 15.35 -3.21 -8.19
CA SER A 184 15.60 -4.49 -8.85
C SER A 184 15.37 -4.40 -10.36
N THR A 185 14.33 -3.68 -10.80
CA THR A 185 14.06 -3.43 -12.22
C THR A 185 15.17 -2.60 -12.85
N CYS A 186 15.55 -1.46 -12.24
CA CYS A 186 16.61 -0.58 -12.72
C CYS A 186 17.98 -1.29 -12.81
N LEU A 187 18.31 -2.11 -11.81
CA LEU A 187 19.46 -3.01 -11.82
C LEU A 187 19.45 -3.91 -13.06
N ALA A 188 18.32 -4.53 -13.34
CA ALA A 188 18.18 -5.44 -14.47
C ALA A 188 18.46 -4.78 -15.81
N GLU A 189 17.85 -3.63 -16.06
CA GLU A 189 18.01 -2.95 -17.35
C GLU A 189 19.44 -2.44 -17.53
N THR A 190 20.02 -1.88 -16.47
CA THR A 190 21.38 -1.36 -16.49
C THR A 190 22.39 -2.48 -16.79
N LEU A 191 22.24 -3.65 -16.15
CA LEU A 191 23.12 -4.79 -16.39
C LEU A 191 22.91 -5.39 -17.79
N GLU A 192 21.68 -5.47 -18.27
CA GLU A 192 21.37 -5.94 -19.63
C GLU A 192 22.01 -5.07 -20.72
N GLU A 193 22.08 -3.77 -20.48
CA GLU A 193 22.65 -2.75 -21.38
C GLU A 193 24.18 -2.61 -21.23
N GLY A 194 24.80 -3.37 -20.32
CA GLY A 194 26.24 -3.32 -20.06
C GLY A 194 26.68 -2.06 -19.30
N GLY A 195 25.76 -1.37 -18.65
CA GLY A 195 26.01 -0.18 -17.85
C GLY A 195 26.57 -0.48 -16.46
N VAL A 196 26.92 0.60 -15.75
CA VAL A 196 27.36 0.55 -14.35
C VAL A 196 26.22 1.00 -13.45
N VAL A 197 25.86 0.16 -12.48
CA VAL A 197 24.78 0.45 -11.53
C VAL A 197 25.31 1.35 -10.42
N ALA A 198 24.58 2.42 -10.10
CA ALA A 198 24.89 3.27 -8.95
C ALA A 198 24.71 2.53 -7.60
N ASP A 199 25.60 2.81 -6.64
CA ASP A 199 25.56 2.21 -5.29
C ASP A 199 24.23 2.48 -4.56
N SER A 200 23.64 3.66 -4.78
CA SER A 200 22.35 4.06 -4.20
C SER A 200 21.16 3.21 -4.67
N THR A 201 21.30 2.45 -5.76
CA THR A 201 20.29 1.48 -6.18
C THR A 201 20.31 0.24 -5.29
N TYR A 202 21.49 -0.19 -4.83
CA TYR A 202 21.62 -1.33 -3.93
C TYR A 202 21.13 -1.03 -2.51
N GLU A 203 21.22 0.22 -2.07
CA GLU A 203 20.69 0.68 -0.77
C GLU A 203 19.17 0.52 -0.65
N LYS A 204 18.46 0.51 -1.80
CA LYS A 204 17.00 0.38 -1.87
C LYS A 204 16.53 -1.08 -1.95
N LEU A 205 17.46 -2.04 -1.99
CA LEU A 205 17.12 -3.46 -1.99
C LEU A 205 16.87 -3.95 -0.57
N LEU A 206 15.74 -4.64 -0.38
CA LEU A 206 15.48 -5.42 0.83
C LEU A 206 16.47 -6.60 0.90
N ARG A 207 16.90 -6.95 2.12
CA ARG A 207 17.95 -7.94 2.40
C ARG A 207 17.41 -9.14 3.14
#